data_AF-A0A438M9T4-F1
#
_entry.id   AF-A0A438M9T4-F1
#
_cell.length_a   1.000
_cell.length_b   1.000
_cell.length_c   1.000
_cell.angle_alpha   90.00
_cell.angle_beta   90.00
_cell.angle_gamma   90.00
#
_symmetry.space_group_name_H-M   'P 1'
#
loop_
_entity.id
_entity.type
_entity.pdbx_description
1 polymer ?
#
loop_
_entity_poly.entity_id
_entity_poly.type
_entity_poly.pdbx_seq_one_letter_code
_entity_poly.pdbx_strand_id
1 'polypeptide(L)'
;MVTQVAKASGYLTAFKIAATLSTLAVLVQAVTAGQLMSGGGAGMHGMGALAVHLLGLAQLVAAVLLWRPGRGAAWPALVSLAVLLLGFVQSMLGGSGAMAAHVPLAMGLFGLSVWLLVWAWRR
;
A
#
# COMPACT_ATOMS: atom_id res chain seq x y z
N MET A 1 8.00 -10.58 29.93
CA MET A 1 8.67 -9.46 29.23
C MET A 1 9.29 -9.91 27.89
N VAL A 2 10.15 -10.94 27.87
CA VAL A 2 10.82 -11.45 26.65
C VAL A 2 9.85 -11.83 25.52
N THR A 3 8.77 -12.55 25.83
CA THR A 3 7.74 -12.97 24.84
C THR A 3 6.97 -11.80 24.23
N GLN A 4 6.83 -10.69 24.94
CA GLN A 4 6.16 -9.49 24.44
C GLN A 4 7.07 -8.71 23.48
N VAL A 5 8.36 -8.59 23.80
CA VAL A 5 9.36 -7.97 22.92
C VAL A 5 9.51 -8.76 21.61
N ALA A 6 9.54 -10.09 21.70
CA ALA A 6 9.59 -10.96 20.52
C ALA A 6 8.35 -10.80 19.62
N LYS A 7 7.14 -10.70 20.20
CA LYS A 7 5.90 -10.46 19.44
C LYS A 7 5.89 -9.09 18.77
N ALA A 8 6.29 -8.03 19.48
CA ALA A 8 6.40 -6.69 18.91
C ALA A 8 7.40 -6.63 17.74
N SER A 9 8.54 -7.33 17.86
CA SER A 9 9.52 -7.48 16.78
C SER A 9 8.95 -8.23 15.56
N GLY A 10 8.19 -9.31 15.79
CA GLY A 10 7.52 -10.06 14.73
C GLY A 10 6.48 -9.23 13.97
N TYR A 11 5.64 -8.47 14.68
CA TYR A 11 4.64 -7.60 14.05
C TYR A 11 5.27 -6.46 13.25
N LEU A 12 6.36 -5.87 13.76
CA LEU A 12 7.09 -4.85 13.01
C LEU A 12 7.69 -5.43 11.72
N THR A 13 8.26 -6.64 11.79
CA THR A 13 8.80 -7.33 10.61
C THR A 13 7.70 -7.63 9.59
N ALA A 14 6.54 -8.13 10.04
CA ALA A 14 5.39 -8.35 9.17
C ALA A 14 4.92 -7.07 8.49
N PHE A 15 4.86 -5.96 9.25
CA PHE A 15 4.50 -4.65 8.70
C PHE A 15 5.52 -4.14 7.68
N LYS A 16 6.83 -4.28 7.94
CA LYS A 16 7.90 -3.94 7.00
C LYS A 16 7.73 -4.68 5.67
N ILE A 17 7.52 -6.00 5.72
CA ILE A 17 7.34 -6.82 4.53
C ILE A 17 6.08 -6.40 3.75
N ALA A 18 4.94 -6.25 4.44
CA ALA A 18 3.69 -5.84 3.80
C ALA A 18 3.78 -4.45 3.17
N ALA A 19 4.46 -3.50 3.83
CA ALA A 19 4.69 -2.17 3.28
C ALA A 19 5.60 -2.19 2.05
N THR A 20 6.65 -3.01 2.06
CA THR A 20 7.53 -3.21 0.90
C THR A 20 6.73 -3.75 -0.29
N LEU A 21 5.98 -4.83 -0.07
CA LEU A 21 5.18 -5.47 -1.13
C LEU A 21 4.10 -4.53 -1.69
N SER A 22 3.39 -3.81 -0.82
CA SER A 22 2.38 -2.83 -1.24
C SER A 22 2.99 -1.71 -2.07
N THR A 23 4.14 -1.17 -1.64
CA THR A 23 4.85 -0.11 -2.39
C THR A 23 5.34 -0.61 -3.75
N LEU A 24 5.88 -1.83 -3.81
CA LEU A 24 6.28 -2.45 -5.08
C LEU A 24 5.09 -2.69 -6.00
N ALA A 25 3.94 -3.11 -5.47
CA ALA A 25 2.73 -3.30 -6.27
C ALA A 25 2.23 -1.98 -6.87
N VAL A 26 2.28 -0.87 -6.12
CA VAL A 26 1.98 0.47 -6.65
C VAL A 26 3.00 0.89 -7.72
N LEU A 27 4.28 0.59 -7.53
CA LEU A 27 5.31 0.86 -8.56
C LEU A 27 5.05 0.06 -9.86
N VAL A 28 4.69 -1.22 -9.73
CA VAL A 28 4.31 -2.06 -10.89
C VAL A 28 3.05 -1.52 -11.56
N GLN A 29 2.08 -0.99 -10.80
CA GLN A 29 0.92 -0.29 -11.37
C GLN A 29 1.33 0.93 -12.19
N ALA A 30 2.31 1.72 -11.74
CA ALA A 30 2.83 2.85 -12.52
C ALA A 30 3.49 2.38 -13.83
N VAL A 31 4.26 1.29 -13.81
CA VAL A 31 4.88 0.70 -15.02
C VAL A 31 3.81 0.21 -15.99
N THR A 32 2.82 -0.55 -15.50
CA THR A 32 1.73 -1.08 -16.32
C THR A 32 0.79 0.01 -16.85
N ALA A 33 0.64 1.13 -16.14
CA ALA A 33 -0.05 2.31 -16.64
C ALA A 33 0.68 2.92 -17.85
N GLY A 34 2.00 3.03 -17.81
CA GLY A 34 2.80 3.48 -18.97
C GLY A 34 2.67 2.56 -20.18
N GLN A 35 2.64 1.24 -19.95
CA GLN A 35 2.36 0.24 -20.98
C GLN A 35 0.94 0.40 -21.56
N LEU A 36 -0.06 0.62 -20.70
CA LEU A 36 -1.44 0.91 -21.09
C LEU A 36 -1.55 2.12 -22.00
N MET A 37 -0.86 3.22 -21.66
CA MET A 37 -0.84 4.41 -22.50
C MET A 37 -0.12 4.19 -23.84
N SER A 38 0.77 3.20 -23.91
CA SER A 38 1.48 2.81 -25.13
C SER A 38 0.73 1.74 -25.95
N GLY A 39 -0.51 1.41 -25.56
CA GLY A 39 -1.38 0.45 -26.27
C GLY A 39 -1.22 -1.03 -25.85
N GLY A 40 -0.45 -1.34 -24.81
CA GLY A 40 -0.25 -2.68 -24.27
C GLY A 40 -0.73 -2.83 -22.83
N GLY A 41 -0.58 -4.00 -22.19
CA GLY A 41 -0.66 -4.10 -20.71
C GLY A 41 -2.02 -3.85 -20.03
N ALA A 42 -3.12 -3.65 -20.76
CA ALA A 42 -4.46 -3.38 -20.17
C ALA A 42 -4.90 -4.45 -19.16
N GLY A 43 -4.71 -5.73 -19.48
CA GLY A 43 -5.01 -6.84 -18.57
C GLY A 43 -4.15 -6.81 -17.31
N MET A 44 -2.84 -6.54 -17.45
CA MET A 44 -1.91 -6.47 -16.31
C MET A 44 -2.22 -5.29 -15.39
N HIS A 45 -2.55 -4.14 -15.97
CA HIS A 45 -2.92 -2.96 -15.19
C HIS A 45 -4.22 -3.20 -14.41
N GLY A 46 -5.27 -3.67 -15.10
CA GLY A 46 -6.57 -3.97 -14.49
C GLY A 46 -6.48 -5.04 -13.39
N MET A 47 -5.82 -6.18 -13.66
CA MET A 47 -5.63 -7.23 -12.65
C MET A 47 -4.69 -6.80 -11.53
N GLY A 48 -3.67 -5.99 -11.83
CA GLY A 48 -2.72 -5.51 -10.83
C GLY A 48 -3.36 -4.57 -9.81
N ALA A 49 -4.47 -3.91 -10.14
CA ALA A 49 -5.24 -3.14 -9.16
C ALA A 49 -5.72 -4.02 -8.00
N LEU A 50 -6.23 -5.22 -8.28
CA LEU A 50 -6.64 -6.19 -7.25
C LEU A 50 -5.47 -6.55 -6.33
N ALA A 51 -4.28 -6.78 -6.90
CA ALA A 51 -3.09 -7.07 -6.11
C ALA A 51 -2.72 -5.92 -5.16
N VAL A 52 -2.87 -4.66 -5.60
CA VAL A 52 -2.68 -3.49 -4.75
C VAL A 52 -3.68 -3.46 -3.59
N HIS A 53 -4.97 -3.74 -3.81
CA HIS A 53 -5.94 -3.76 -2.70
C HIS A 53 -5.67 -4.89 -1.70
N LEU A 54 -5.33 -6.09 -2.18
CA LEU A 54 -5.04 -7.23 -1.31
C LEU A 54 -3.78 -6.97 -0.47
N LEU A 55 -2.73 -6.42 -1.07
CA LEU A 55 -1.51 -6.06 -0.34
C LEU A 55 -1.74 -4.88 0.61
N GLY A 56 -2.52 -3.88 0.19
CA GLY A 56 -2.94 -2.77 1.06
C GLY A 56 -3.75 -3.25 2.28
N LEU A 57 -4.64 -4.23 2.09
CA LEU A 57 -5.36 -4.87 3.19
C LEU A 57 -4.41 -5.65 4.10
N ALA A 58 -3.47 -6.41 3.55
CA ALA A 58 -2.46 -7.11 4.33
C ALA A 58 -1.58 -6.14 5.15
N GLN A 59 -1.18 -5.01 4.56
CA GLN A 59 -0.47 -3.93 5.24
C GLN A 59 -1.29 -3.35 6.39
N LEU A 60 -2.58 -3.06 6.15
CA LEU A 60 -3.49 -2.58 7.20
C LEU A 60 -3.61 -3.58 8.35
N VAL A 61 -3.80 -4.86 8.05
CA VAL A 61 -3.87 -5.92 9.08
C VAL A 61 -2.57 -5.98 9.88
N ALA A 62 -1.41 -5.98 9.21
CA ALA A 62 -0.11 -5.97 9.87
C ALA A 62 0.09 -4.72 10.75
N ALA A 63 -0.36 -3.55 10.30
CA ALA A 63 -0.30 -2.31 11.06
C ALA A 63 -1.22 -2.34 12.30
N VAL A 64 -2.42 -2.92 12.18
CA VAL A 64 -3.35 -3.11 13.31
C VAL A 64 -2.77 -4.10 14.32
N LEU A 65 -2.10 -5.17 13.87
CA LEU A 65 -1.39 -6.11 14.74
C LEU A 65 -0.21 -5.44 15.46
N LEU A 66 0.56 -4.61 14.76
CA LEU A 66 1.62 -3.82 15.38
C LEU A 66 1.06 -2.87 16.44
N TRP A 67 -0.09 -2.24 16.18
CA TRP A 67 -0.72 -1.30 17.10
C TRP A 67 -1.38 -1.98 18.31
N ARG A 68 -2.38 -2.84 18.09
CA ARG A 68 -3.25 -3.34 19.17
C ARG A 68 -2.54 -4.40 20.03
N PRO A 69 -2.19 -5.59 19.50
CA PRO A 69 -1.45 -6.58 20.27
C PRO A 69 0.03 -6.23 20.45
N GLY A 70 0.67 -5.56 19.49
CA GLY A 70 2.07 -5.15 19.57
C GLY A 70 2.34 -3.89 20.41
N ARG A 71 1.29 -3.15 20.80
CA ARG A 71 1.36 -1.87 21.53
C ARG A 71 2.23 -0.80 20.85
N GLY A 72 2.41 -0.91 19.53
CA GLY A 72 3.09 0.07 18.69
C GLY A 72 2.23 1.30 18.41
N ALA A 73 2.76 2.21 17.60
CA ALA A 73 2.03 3.43 17.21
C ALA A 73 0.77 3.08 16.39
N ALA A 74 -0.33 3.80 16.62
CA ALA A 74 -1.61 3.60 15.92
C ALA A 74 -1.63 4.18 14.50
N TRP A 75 -0.90 5.27 14.29
CA TRP A 75 -0.98 6.05 13.06
C TRP A 75 -0.61 5.28 11.78
N PRO A 76 0.31 4.28 11.76
CA PRO A 76 0.57 3.49 10.55
C PRO A 76 -0.67 2.71 10.09
N ALA A 77 -1.54 2.31 11.01
CA ALA A 77 -2.82 1.68 10.67
C ALA A 77 -3.78 2.68 10.03
N LEU A 78 -3.84 3.92 10.54
CA LEU A 78 -4.65 4.99 9.93
C LEU A 78 -4.18 5.33 8.51
N VAL A 79 -2.86 5.46 8.32
CA VAL A 79 -2.29 5.71 6.98
C VAL A 79 -2.54 4.54 6.04
N SER A 80 -2.37 3.30 6.51
CA SER A 80 -2.66 2.10 5.70
C SER A 80 -4.14 2.01 5.32
N LEU A 81 -5.05 2.38 6.22
CA LEU A 81 -6.47 2.46 5.95
C LEU A 81 -6.77 3.53 4.88
N ALA A 82 -6.19 4.72 5.01
CA ALA A 82 -6.35 5.78 4.02
C ALA A 82 -5.83 5.34 2.64
N VAL A 83 -4.66 4.70 2.57
CA VAL A 83 -4.10 4.14 1.32
C VAL A 83 -5.04 3.12 0.70
N LEU A 84 -5.61 2.21 1.50
CA LEU A 84 -6.54 1.19 0.99
C LEU A 84 -7.82 1.83 0.42
N LEU A 85 -8.45 2.75 1.17
CA LEU A 85 -9.68 3.42 0.74
C LEU A 85 -9.45 4.28 -0.50
N LEU A 86 -8.38 5.08 -0.51
CA LEU A 86 -8.01 5.87 -1.68
C LEU A 86 -7.58 4.99 -2.86
N GLY A 87 -7.08 3.77 -2.61
CA GLY A 87 -6.83 2.76 -3.64
C GLY A 87 -8.12 2.30 -4.35
N PHE A 88 -9.24 2.18 -3.64
CA PHE A 88 -10.54 1.92 -4.28
C PHE A 88 -11.03 3.13 -5.09
N VAL A 89 -10.86 4.34 -4.55
CA VAL A 89 -11.15 5.58 -5.30
C VAL A 89 -10.30 5.65 -6.56
N GLN A 90 -9.03 5.26 -6.50
CA GLN A 90 -8.13 5.16 -7.65
C GLN A 90 -8.66 4.24 -8.74
N SER A 91 -9.12 3.04 -8.39
CA SER A 91 -9.70 2.09 -9.36
C SER A 91 -10.98 2.61 -9.99
N MET A 92 -11.83 3.31 -9.21
CA MET A 92 -13.02 3.99 -9.75
C MET A 92 -12.63 5.07 -10.76
N LEU A 93 -11.70 5.97 -10.39
CA LEU A 93 -11.22 7.04 -11.29
C LEU A 93 -10.57 6.47 -12.55
N GLY A 94 -9.75 5.43 -12.40
CA GLY A 94 -9.09 4.73 -13.50
C GLY A 94 -10.11 4.12 -14.48
N GLY A 95 -11.07 3.36 -13.95
CA GLY A 95 -12.14 2.74 -14.75
C GLY A 95 -13.09 3.75 -15.41
N SER A 96 -13.29 4.92 -14.80
CA SER A 96 -14.11 6.00 -15.39
C SER A 96 -13.40 6.83 -16.46
N GLY A 97 -12.09 6.65 -16.66
CA GLY A 97 -11.31 7.47 -17.60
C GLY A 97 -10.94 8.87 -17.07
N ALA A 98 -11.20 9.17 -15.79
CA ALA A 98 -10.94 10.48 -15.17
C ALA A 98 -9.44 10.71 -14.88
N MET A 99 -8.60 10.69 -15.91
CA MET A 99 -7.14 10.69 -15.81
C MET A 99 -6.56 11.91 -15.08
N ALA A 100 -7.20 13.07 -15.25
CA ALA A 100 -6.79 14.31 -14.58
C ALA A 100 -6.85 14.20 -13.03
N ALA A 101 -7.72 13.35 -12.48
CA ALA A 101 -7.79 13.06 -11.06
C ALA A 101 -7.04 11.77 -10.69
N HIS A 102 -7.11 10.76 -11.56
CA HIS A 102 -6.46 9.46 -11.36
C HIS A 102 -4.95 9.60 -11.20
N VAL A 103 -4.27 10.27 -12.15
CA VAL A 103 -2.80 10.33 -12.17
C VAL A 103 -2.21 11.08 -10.96
N PRO A 104 -2.68 12.29 -10.59
CA PRO A 104 -2.13 12.99 -9.43
C PRO A 104 -2.36 12.23 -8.12
N LEU A 105 -3.54 11.64 -7.93
CA LEU A 105 -3.82 10.85 -6.73
C LEU A 105 -2.98 9.55 -6.70
N ALA A 106 -2.73 8.90 -7.85
CA ALA A 106 -1.82 7.75 -7.93
C ALA A 106 -0.40 8.13 -7.47
N MET A 107 0.12 9.26 -7.94
CA MET A 107 1.45 9.74 -7.55
C MET A 107 1.52 10.13 -6.06
N GLY A 108 0.46 10.76 -5.53
CA GLY A 108 0.35 11.06 -4.11
C GLY A 108 0.36 9.80 -3.24
N LEU A 109 -0.39 8.77 -3.64
CA LEU A 109 -0.41 7.48 -2.94
C LEU A 109 0.92 6.73 -3.03
N PHE A 110 1.60 6.80 -4.17
CA PHE A 110 2.95 6.24 -4.31
C PHE A 110 3.93 6.94 -3.35
N GLY A 111 3.94 8.27 -3.32
CA GLY A 111 4.77 9.04 -2.38
C GLY A 111 4.47 8.73 -0.92
N LEU A 112 3.19 8.65 -0.55
CA LEU A 112 2.75 8.26 0.80
C LEU A 112 3.21 6.84 1.17
N SER A 113 3.13 5.90 0.24
CA SER A 113 3.58 4.51 0.43
C SER A 113 5.09 4.45 0.65
N VAL A 114 5.88 5.16 -0.17
CA VAL A 114 7.34 5.26 0.00
C VAL A 114 7.70 5.91 1.33
N TRP A 115 7.01 6.98 1.72
CA TRP A 115 7.24 7.63 3.01
C TRP A 115 6.98 6.69 4.18
N LEU A 116 5.85 5.96 4.16
CA LEU A 116 5.51 4.98 5.18
C LEU A 116 6.52 3.83 5.22
N LEU A 117 6.96 3.36 4.05
CA LEU A 117 7.99 2.34 3.89
C LEU A 117 9.31 2.79 4.53
N VAL A 118 9.81 3.98 4.18
CA VAL A 118 11.05 4.54 4.74
C VAL A 118 10.93 4.67 6.25
N TRP A 119 9.79 5.15 6.75
CA TRP A 119 9.55 5.21 8.19
C TRP A 119 9.63 3.81 8.84
N ALA A 120 8.98 2.81 8.23
CA ALA A 120 8.95 1.45 8.76
C ALA A 120 10.35 0.86 8.89
N TRP A 121 11.23 1.06 7.90
CA TRP A 121 12.59 0.54 7.88
C TRP A 121 13.60 1.33 8.73
N ARG A 122 13.27 2.54 9.14
CA ARG A 122 14.07 3.35 10.09
C ARG A 122 13.80 3.02 11.56
N ARG A 123 12.82 2.17 11.85
CA ARG A 123 12.48 1.66 13.18
C ARG A 123 13.09 0.30 13.43
#